data_AF-A0A1C7D6M6-F1
#
_entry.id   AF-A0A1C7D6M6-F1
#
_cell.length_a   1.000
_cell.length_b   1.000
_cell.length_c   1.000
_cell.angle_alpha   90.00
_cell.angle_beta   90.00
_cell.angle_gamma   90.00
#
_symmetry.space_group_name_H-M   'P 1'
#
loop_
_entity.id
_entity.type
_entity.pdbx_description
1 polymer ?
#
loop_
_entity_poly.entity_id
_entity_poly.type
_entity_poly.pdbx_seq_one_letter_code
_entity_poly.pdbx_strand_id
1 'polypeptide(L)'
;MRLRLRDTTRAAHDVLDGAFDPARFCDPVHYGEFLGFQYQARASLEAWLDANCPLALRPPATAALARQDLKELGLEVPVADGAPQFAGDVDPIGVAWVIAGSSLGNRAMLAMLVKAGVHDVPQAFLSDPAMPRFWQHLRPLLENEVGEAEAAPAISAAQSAFDWFVQCLPARREQAA
;
A
#
# COMPACT_ATOMS: atom_id res chain seq x y z
N MET A 1 18.94 -7.81 1.87
CA MET A 1 17.79 -7.62 0.95
C MET A 1 17.31 -6.15 0.86
N ARG A 2 17.07 -5.49 2.01
CA ARG A 2 16.36 -4.20 2.13
C ARG A 2 16.82 -3.07 1.21
N LEU A 3 18.12 -2.82 1.11
CA LEU A 3 18.65 -1.72 0.28
C LEU A 3 18.35 -1.94 -1.21
N ARG A 4 18.48 -3.19 -1.68
CA ARG A 4 18.17 -3.56 -3.07
C ARG A 4 16.69 -3.35 -3.37
N LEU A 5 15.79 -3.82 -2.49
CA LEU A 5 14.35 -3.57 -2.64
C LEU A 5 14.07 -2.07 -2.72
N ARG A 6 14.56 -1.28 -1.75
CA ARG A 6 14.39 0.18 -1.75
C ARG A 6 14.88 0.83 -3.04
N ASP A 7 16.06 0.47 -3.50
CA ASP A 7 16.69 1.14 -4.65
C ASP A 7 16.03 0.72 -5.98
N THR A 8 15.63 -0.55 -6.11
CA THR A 8 14.92 -1.05 -7.31
C THR A 8 13.47 -0.61 -7.41
N THR A 9 12.79 -0.33 -6.29
CA THR A 9 11.38 0.10 -6.29
C THR A 9 11.21 1.61 -6.12
N ARG A 10 12.31 2.37 -6.05
CA ARG A 10 12.26 3.83 -5.79
C ARG A 10 11.41 4.58 -6.80
N ALA A 11 11.62 4.35 -8.09
CA ALA A 11 10.91 5.07 -9.14
C ALA A 11 9.39 4.83 -9.08
N ALA A 12 8.96 3.59 -8.84
CA ALA A 12 7.56 3.27 -8.69
C ALA A 12 6.97 3.88 -7.40
N HIS A 13 7.72 3.87 -6.30
CA HIS A 13 7.33 4.58 -5.08
C HIS A 13 7.13 6.08 -5.34
N ASP A 14 8.05 6.75 -6.03
CA ASP A 14 7.96 8.18 -6.32
C ASP A 14 6.74 8.51 -7.21
N VAL A 15 6.38 7.63 -8.15
CA VAL A 15 5.15 7.77 -8.95
C VAL A 15 3.90 7.71 -8.07
N LEU A 16 3.84 6.77 -7.12
CA LEU A 16 2.70 6.62 -6.22
C LEU A 16 2.61 7.77 -5.21
N ASP A 17 3.74 8.22 -4.67
CA ASP A 17 3.81 9.34 -3.73
C ASP A 17 3.37 10.65 -4.39
N GLY A 18 3.72 10.84 -5.66
CA GLY A 18 3.29 12.00 -6.46
C GLY A 18 1.85 11.91 -7.00
N ALA A 19 1.14 10.79 -6.83
CA ALA A 19 -0.21 10.62 -7.36
C ALA A 19 -1.29 11.27 -6.48
N PHE A 20 -1.01 11.44 -5.19
CA PHE A 20 -1.95 12.03 -4.24
C PHE A 20 -1.29 13.20 -3.51
N ASP A 21 -2.09 14.24 -3.26
CA ASP A 21 -1.68 15.36 -2.42
C ASP A 21 -2.42 15.30 -1.08
N PRO A 22 -1.75 14.90 0.02
CA PRO A 22 -2.37 14.83 1.34
C PRO A 22 -2.97 16.17 1.80
N ALA A 23 -2.52 17.32 1.27
CA ALA A 23 -3.11 18.61 1.60
C ALA A 23 -4.57 18.74 1.10
N ARG A 24 -4.98 17.92 0.13
CA ARG A 24 -6.35 17.90 -0.41
C ARG A 24 -7.29 16.94 0.33
N PHE A 25 -6.77 16.11 1.24
CA PHE A 25 -7.59 15.13 1.96
C PHE A 25 -8.54 15.73 3.01
N CYS A 26 -8.53 17.06 3.20
CA CYS A 26 -9.62 17.75 3.91
C CYS A 26 -10.93 17.72 3.12
N ASP A 27 -10.89 17.50 1.81
CA ASP A 27 -12.04 17.23 0.97
C ASP A 27 -12.34 15.71 0.98
N PRO A 28 -13.52 15.29 1.47
CA PRO A 28 -13.94 13.89 1.47
C PRO A 28 -13.84 13.18 0.12
N VAL A 29 -14.01 13.89 -1.00
CA VAL A 29 -13.91 13.31 -2.34
C VAL A 29 -12.48 12.89 -2.64
N HIS A 30 -11.50 13.77 -2.40
CA HIS A 30 -10.08 13.48 -2.64
C HIS A 30 -9.53 12.44 -1.67
N TYR A 31 -9.99 12.47 -0.42
CA TYR A 31 -9.63 11.42 0.53
C TYR A 31 -10.27 10.07 0.16
N GLY A 32 -11.51 10.08 -0.32
CA GLY A 32 -12.19 8.91 -0.87
C GLY A 32 -11.48 8.30 -2.08
N GLU A 33 -10.97 9.12 -3.00
CA GLU A 33 -10.17 8.64 -4.14
C GLU A 33 -8.90 7.90 -3.66
N PHE A 34 -8.22 8.45 -2.65
CA PHE A 34 -7.07 7.77 -2.02
C PHE A 34 -7.47 6.45 -1.35
N LEU A 35 -8.55 6.43 -0.57
CA LEU A 35 -9.03 5.20 0.09
C LEU A 35 -9.49 4.14 -0.92
N GLY A 36 -10.16 4.56 -2.00
CA GLY A 36 -10.60 3.68 -3.08
C GLY A 36 -9.41 3.01 -3.78
N PHE A 37 -8.39 3.81 -4.11
CA PHE A 37 -7.12 3.31 -4.62
C PHE A 37 -6.44 2.32 -3.66
N GLN A 38 -6.33 2.67 -2.37
CA GLN A 38 -5.71 1.80 -1.37
C GLN A 38 -6.49 0.49 -1.22
N TYR A 39 -7.83 0.54 -1.23
CA TYR A 39 -8.68 -0.65 -1.19
C TYR A 39 -8.43 -1.55 -2.40
N GLN A 40 -8.50 -1.01 -3.62
CA GLN A 40 -8.35 -1.78 -4.85
C GLN A 40 -6.97 -2.45 -4.94
N ALA A 41 -5.91 -1.69 -4.68
CA ALA A 41 -4.55 -2.20 -4.74
C ALA A 41 -4.30 -3.29 -3.69
N ARG A 42 -4.75 -3.07 -2.45
CA ARG A 42 -4.45 -3.97 -1.33
C ARG A 42 -5.31 -5.22 -1.32
N ALA A 43 -6.57 -5.16 -1.69
CA ALA A 43 -7.49 -6.31 -1.61
C ALA A 43 -6.93 -7.55 -2.34
N SER A 44 -6.48 -7.39 -3.59
CA SER A 44 -5.96 -8.51 -4.38
C SER A 44 -4.58 -8.98 -3.90
N LEU A 45 -3.72 -8.08 -3.41
CA LEU A 45 -2.41 -8.44 -2.85
C LEU A 45 -2.55 -9.17 -1.50
N GLU A 46 -3.45 -8.71 -0.62
CA GLU A 46 -3.75 -9.34 0.66
C GLU A 46 -4.32 -10.76 0.44
N ALA A 47 -5.27 -10.91 -0.50
CA ALA A 47 -5.81 -12.22 -0.86
C ALA A 47 -4.73 -13.16 -1.44
N TRP A 48 -3.83 -12.65 -2.26
CA TRP A 48 -2.70 -13.43 -2.77
C TRP A 48 -1.76 -13.87 -1.65
N LEU A 49 -1.42 -12.98 -0.71
CA LEU A 49 -0.56 -13.30 0.43
C LEU A 49 -1.18 -14.35 1.35
N ASP A 50 -2.49 -14.28 1.59
CA ASP A 50 -3.22 -15.26 2.39
C ASP A 50 -3.17 -16.66 1.78
N ALA A 51 -3.21 -16.77 0.46
CA ALA A 51 -3.15 -18.04 -0.26
C ALA A 51 -1.73 -18.60 -0.40
N ASN A 52 -0.71 -17.74 -0.49
CA ASN A 52 0.63 -18.15 -0.94
C ASN A 52 1.73 -18.02 0.13
N CYS A 53 1.45 -17.44 1.30
CA CYS A 53 2.51 -17.07 2.25
C CYS A 53 2.34 -17.73 3.62
N PRO A 54 3.45 -18.01 4.35
CA PRO A 54 3.35 -18.38 5.75
C PRO A 54 2.86 -17.20 6.59
N LEU A 55 2.21 -17.49 7.72
CA LEU A 55 1.62 -16.46 8.61
C LEU A 55 2.61 -15.35 9.00
N ALA A 56 3.89 -15.68 9.21
CA ALA A 56 4.92 -14.71 9.58
C ALA A 56 5.17 -13.62 8.51
N LEU A 57 4.85 -13.88 7.24
CA LEU A 57 5.00 -12.93 6.14
C LEU A 57 3.65 -12.31 5.72
N ARG A 58 2.55 -12.62 6.41
CA ARG A 58 1.23 -12.04 6.10
C ARG A 58 1.07 -10.71 6.84
N PRO A 59 1.07 -9.57 6.14
CA PRO A 59 0.74 -8.30 6.75
C PRO A 59 -0.71 -8.33 7.26
N PRO A 60 -1.06 -7.51 8.26
CA PRO A 60 -2.45 -7.36 8.68
C PRO A 60 -3.30 -6.84 7.51
N ALA A 61 -4.54 -7.34 7.43
CA ALA A 61 -5.48 -6.93 6.40
C ALA A 61 -5.89 -5.47 6.63
N THR A 62 -5.56 -4.60 5.68
CA THR A 62 -5.83 -3.16 5.72
C THR A 62 -6.81 -2.70 4.66
N ALA A 63 -7.07 -3.51 3.63
CA ALA A 63 -8.08 -3.20 2.63
C ALA A 63 -9.48 -3.08 3.28
N ALA A 64 -9.80 -3.94 4.25
CA ALA A 64 -11.07 -3.89 4.98
C ALA A 64 -11.27 -2.57 5.75
N LEU A 65 -10.19 -1.95 6.23
CA LEU A 65 -10.21 -0.66 6.93
C LEU A 65 -10.46 0.49 5.95
N ALA A 66 -9.79 0.49 4.79
CA ALA A 66 -10.06 1.48 3.73
C ALA A 66 -11.52 1.40 3.25
N ARG A 67 -12.05 0.17 3.09
CA ARG A 67 -13.45 -0.06 2.77
C ARG A 67 -14.41 0.47 3.85
N GLN A 68 -14.05 0.31 5.12
CA GLN A 68 -14.82 0.84 6.23
C GLN A 68 -14.87 2.37 6.17
N ASP A 69 -13.72 3.02 6.02
CA ASP A 69 -13.62 4.47 5.94
C ASP A 69 -14.44 5.03 4.75
N LEU A 70 -14.40 4.38 3.58
CA LEU A 70 -15.24 4.74 2.42
C LEU A 70 -16.74 4.70 2.74
N LYS A 71 -17.20 3.66 3.44
CA LYS A 71 -18.61 3.53 3.83
C LYS A 71 -19.03 4.59 4.84
N GLU A 72 -18.16 4.90 5.79
CA GLU A 72 -18.41 5.96 6.78
C GLU A 72 -18.46 7.35 6.13
N LEU A 73 -17.69 7.58 5.05
CA LEU A 73 -17.79 8.78 4.21
C LEU A 73 -19.05 8.82 3.33
N GLY A 74 -19.85 7.74 3.30
CA GLY A 74 -21.00 7.63 2.39
C GLY A 74 -20.61 7.51 0.91
N LEU A 75 -19.37 7.12 0.62
CA LEU A 75 -18.86 6.96 -0.74
C LEU A 75 -18.99 5.51 -1.23
N GLU A 76 -19.07 5.36 -2.54
CA GLU A 76 -19.06 4.04 -3.16
C GLU A 76 -17.70 3.36 -2.99
N VAL A 77 -17.73 2.07 -2.65
CA VAL A 77 -16.52 1.24 -2.62
C VAL A 77 -16.26 0.75 -4.04
N PRO A 78 -15.11 1.06 -4.66
CA PRO A 78 -14.84 0.58 -6.01
C PRO A 78 -14.81 -0.95 -6.03
N VAL A 79 -15.16 -1.55 -7.17
CA VAL A 79 -14.98 -3.00 -7.33
C VAL A 79 -13.49 -3.30 -7.41
N ALA A 80 -13.01 -4.21 -6.57
CA ALA A 80 -11.63 -4.70 -6.65
C ALA A 80 -11.54 -5.69 -7.81
N ASP A 81 -11.37 -5.17 -9.02
CA ASP A 81 -11.24 -5.97 -10.24
C ASP A 81 -9.77 -6.18 -10.61
N GLY A 82 -9.44 -7.43 -10.95
CA GLY A 82 -8.09 -7.84 -11.34
C GLY A 82 -7.21 -8.29 -10.17
N ALA A 83 -6.01 -8.73 -10.51
CA ALA A 83 -5.02 -9.21 -9.57
C ALA A 83 -3.61 -8.92 -10.09
N PRO A 84 -2.63 -8.74 -9.18
CA PRO A 84 -1.22 -8.66 -9.57
C PRO A 84 -0.82 -9.91 -10.35
N GLN A 85 -0.06 -9.72 -11.42
CA GLN A 85 0.57 -10.82 -12.15
C GLN A 85 1.98 -11.00 -11.62
N PHE A 86 2.23 -12.16 -11.02
CA PHE A 86 3.58 -12.55 -10.62
C PHE A 86 4.10 -13.62 -11.58
N ALA A 87 5.37 -13.51 -11.98
CA ALA A 87 6.03 -14.44 -12.88
C ALA A 87 7.06 -15.31 -12.14
N GLY A 88 7.16 -16.58 -12.53
CA GLY A 88 8.18 -17.51 -12.01
C GLY A 88 8.02 -17.83 -10.52
N ASP A 89 9.14 -18.16 -9.89
CA ASP A 89 9.20 -18.39 -8.44
C ASP A 89 9.11 -17.05 -7.71
N VAL A 90 8.04 -16.87 -6.92
CA VAL A 90 7.75 -15.63 -6.20
C VAL A 90 8.19 -15.78 -4.76
N ASP A 91 9.08 -14.90 -4.30
CA ASP A 91 9.34 -14.76 -2.88
C ASP A 91 8.36 -13.73 -2.28
N PRO A 92 7.40 -14.18 -1.44
CA PRO A 92 6.36 -13.31 -0.91
C PRO A 92 6.87 -12.19 0.01
N ILE A 93 8.11 -12.27 0.49
CA ILE A 93 8.71 -11.19 1.29
C ILE A 93 8.76 -9.87 0.51
N GLY A 94 8.88 -9.94 -0.81
CA GLY A 94 8.83 -8.78 -1.71
C GLY A 94 7.46 -8.11 -1.72
N VAL A 95 6.38 -8.90 -1.75
CA VAL A 95 5.01 -8.37 -1.71
C VAL A 95 4.69 -7.79 -0.32
N ALA A 96 5.09 -8.50 0.75
CA ALA A 96 4.94 -8.03 2.12
C ALA A 96 5.69 -6.71 2.37
N TRP A 97 6.88 -6.55 1.77
CA TRP A 97 7.65 -5.30 1.79
C TRP A 97 6.85 -4.14 1.21
N VAL A 98 6.21 -4.31 0.05
CA VAL A 98 5.43 -3.24 -0.59
C VAL A 98 4.22 -2.85 0.26
N ILE A 99 3.42 -3.83 0.73
CA ILE A 99 2.24 -3.53 1.56
C ILE A 99 2.62 -2.80 2.85
N ALA A 100 3.66 -3.28 3.54
CA ALA A 100 4.11 -2.70 4.80
C ALA A 100 4.73 -1.31 4.60
N GLY A 101 5.58 -1.16 3.57
CA GLY A 101 6.24 0.08 3.21
C GLY A 101 5.23 1.19 2.86
N SER A 102 4.22 0.87 2.05
CA SER A 102 3.18 1.82 1.62
C SER A 102 2.30 2.34 2.76
N SER A 103 2.35 1.73 3.95
CA SER A 103 1.60 2.19 5.13
C SER A 103 2.43 3.02 6.11
N LEU A 104 3.75 3.13 5.91
CA LEU A 104 4.61 3.88 6.85
C LEU A 104 4.32 5.40 6.83
N GLY A 105 3.83 5.93 5.71
CA GLY A 105 3.40 7.32 5.58
C GLY A 105 2.06 7.63 6.26
N ASN A 106 1.25 6.63 6.62
CA ASN A 106 -0.12 6.83 7.09
C ASN A 106 -0.21 7.73 8.33
N ARG A 107 0.70 7.58 9.29
CA ARG A 107 0.71 8.41 10.51
C ARG A 107 1.08 9.87 10.23
N ALA A 108 1.94 10.11 9.24
CA ALA A 108 2.28 11.46 8.81
C ALA A 108 1.08 12.13 8.12
N MET A 109 0.39 11.40 7.22
CA MET A 109 -0.85 11.86 6.60
C MET A 109 -1.93 12.18 7.65
N LEU A 110 -2.09 11.30 8.65
CA LEU A 110 -3.03 11.53 9.74
C LEU A 110 -2.68 12.80 10.56
N ALA A 111 -1.40 13.00 10.88
CA ALA A 111 -0.95 14.20 11.59
C ALA A 111 -1.19 15.48 10.76
N MET A 112 -1.06 15.42 9.43
CA MET A 112 -1.36 16.53 8.54
C MET A 112 -2.85 16.88 8.54
N LEU A 113 -3.73 15.88 8.46
CA LEU A 113 -5.19 16.06 8.54
C LEU A 113 -5.59 16.72 9.86
N VAL A 114 -5.07 16.23 10.98
CA VAL A 114 -5.32 16.80 12.31
C VAL A 114 -4.83 18.25 12.38
N LYS A 115 -3.65 18.56 11.83
CA LYS A 115 -3.12 19.93 11.80
C LYS A 115 -3.96 20.87 10.91
N ALA A 116 -4.58 20.33 9.86
CA ALA A 116 -5.49 21.08 8.98
C ALA A 116 -6.89 21.29 9.59
N GLY A 117 -7.14 20.84 10.83
CA GLY A 117 -8.44 20.97 11.51
C GLY A 117 -9.46 19.91 11.08
N VAL A 118 -9.01 18.86 10.39
CA VAL A 118 -9.87 17.75 9.97
C VAL A 118 -9.88 16.71 11.09
N HIS A 119 -10.97 16.66 11.86
CA HIS A 119 -11.11 15.78 13.03
C HIS A 119 -12.19 14.71 12.88
N ASP A 120 -13.17 14.94 12.00
CA ASP A 120 -14.37 14.09 11.87
C ASP A 120 -14.31 13.16 10.64
N VAL A 121 -13.15 13.00 10.02
CA VAL A 121 -12.98 12.06 8.90
C VAL A 121 -12.66 10.66 9.42
N PRO A 122 -13.23 9.60 8.80
CA PRO A 122 -12.87 8.22 9.10
C PRO A 122 -11.37 7.99 8.94
N GLN A 123 -10.75 7.38 9.94
CA GLN A 123 -9.30 7.26 10.05
C GLN A 123 -8.85 5.83 10.35
N ALA A 124 -9.72 4.83 10.21
CA ALA A 124 -9.39 3.44 10.57
C ALA A 124 -8.19 2.93 9.78
N PHE A 125 -8.13 3.23 8.47
CA PHE A 125 -7.01 2.86 7.61
C PHE A 125 -5.70 3.57 7.99
N LEU A 126 -5.76 4.87 8.28
CA LEU A 126 -4.56 5.67 8.56
C LEU A 126 -4.02 5.47 9.99
N SER A 127 -4.88 5.12 10.93
CA SER A 127 -4.54 5.04 12.37
C SER A 127 -4.20 3.63 12.86
N ASP A 128 -4.42 2.59 12.04
CA ASP A 128 -4.19 1.20 12.46
C ASP A 128 -2.74 0.95 12.91
N PRO A 129 -2.54 0.46 14.15
CA PRO A 129 -1.21 0.22 14.68
C PRO A 129 -0.65 -1.16 14.29
N ALA A 130 -1.42 -2.04 13.66
CA ALA A 130 -0.99 -3.39 13.36
C ALA A 130 0.10 -3.38 12.27
N MET A 131 -0.03 -2.55 11.23
CA MET A 131 0.97 -2.50 10.16
C MET A 131 2.35 -2.01 10.63
N PRO A 132 2.47 -0.93 11.44
CA PRO A 132 3.76 -0.57 12.06
C PRO A 132 4.38 -1.68 12.91
N ARG A 133 3.58 -2.49 13.63
CA ARG A 133 4.07 -3.65 14.39
C ARG A 133 4.56 -4.76 13.45
N PHE A 134 3.81 -5.04 12.39
CA PHE A 134 4.23 -5.98 11.36
C PHE A 134 5.54 -5.56 10.70
N TRP A 135 5.71 -4.27 10.40
CA TRP A 135 6.97 -3.76 9.85
C TRP A 135 8.16 -4.02 10.78
N GLN A 136 8.00 -3.84 12.10
CA GLN A 136 9.04 -4.15 13.07
C GLN A 136 9.43 -5.64 13.06
N HIS A 137 8.49 -6.53 12.75
CA HIS A 137 8.73 -7.97 12.57
C HIS A 137 9.38 -8.31 11.23
N LEU A 138 8.94 -7.69 10.14
CA LEU A 138 9.44 -7.94 8.79
C LEU A 138 10.87 -7.42 8.60
N ARG A 139 11.18 -6.27 9.19
CA ARG A 139 12.44 -5.55 8.96
C ARG A 139 13.70 -6.40 9.22
N PRO A 140 13.85 -7.13 10.35
CA PRO A 140 14.99 -8.01 10.56
C PRO A 140 15.18 -9.07 9.46
N LEU A 141 14.10 -9.62 8.92
CA LEU A 141 14.16 -10.61 7.84
C LEU A 141 14.77 -10.01 6.56
N LEU A 142 14.51 -8.74 6.30
CA LEU A 142 15.01 -7.99 5.15
C LEU A 142 16.45 -7.49 5.31
N GLU A 143 16.89 -7.33 6.57
CA GLU A 143 18.24 -6.88 6.91
C GLU A 143 19.28 -7.99 6.73
N ASN A 144 18.86 -9.26 6.60
CA ASN A 144 19.75 -10.36 6.24
C ASN A 144 20.48 -10.09 4.91
N GLU A 145 21.79 -10.33 4.93
CA GLU A 145 22.61 -10.33 3.73
C GLU A 145 22.31 -11.58 2.92
N VAL A 146 21.97 -11.37 1.64
CA VAL A 146 21.62 -12.42 0.69
C VAL A 146 22.34 -12.12 -0.63
N GLY A 147 22.66 -13.17 -1.37
CA GLY A 147 23.24 -13.04 -2.70
C GLY A 147 22.27 -12.38 -3.68
N GLU A 148 22.77 -11.94 -4.84
CA GLU A 148 21.93 -11.33 -5.87
C GLU A 148 20.88 -12.29 -6.43
N ALA A 149 21.28 -13.54 -6.71
CA ALA A 149 20.39 -14.58 -7.19
C ALA A 149 19.28 -14.92 -6.17
N GLU A 150 19.61 -14.89 -4.89
CA GLU A 150 18.66 -15.14 -3.79
C GLU A 150 17.69 -13.95 -3.59
N ALA A 151 18.15 -12.72 -3.84
CA ALA A 151 17.31 -11.53 -3.76
C ALA A 151 16.38 -11.34 -4.97
N ALA A 152 16.70 -11.94 -6.12
CA ALA A 152 16.00 -11.69 -7.37
C ALA A 152 14.49 -12.01 -7.33
N PRO A 153 14.03 -13.15 -6.75
CA PRO A 153 12.60 -13.45 -6.60
C PRO A 153 11.85 -12.40 -5.79
N ALA A 154 12.42 -11.94 -4.67
CA ALA A 154 11.80 -10.93 -3.81
C ALA A 154 11.73 -9.56 -4.50
N ILE A 155 12.76 -9.20 -5.26
CA ILE A 155 12.79 -7.96 -6.04
C ILE A 155 11.72 -8.00 -7.14
N SER A 156 11.64 -9.08 -7.90
CA SER A 156 10.65 -9.25 -8.97
C SER A 156 9.21 -9.21 -8.41
N ALA A 157 8.98 -9.86 -7.26
CA ALA A 157 7.71 -9.81 -6.55
C ALA A 157 7.33 -8.38 -6.10
N ALA A 158 8.30 -7.63 -5.56
CA ALA A 158 8.08 -6.25 -5.14
C ALA A 158 7.77 -5.33 -6.33
N GLN A 159 8.49 -5.49 -7.45
CA GLN A 159 8.23 -4.73 -8.68
C GLN A 159 6.83 -5.02 -9.22
N SER A 160 6.44 -6.29 -9.31
CA SER A 160 5.10 -6.69 -9.76
C SER A 160 3.99 -6.15 -8.85
N ALA A 161 4.23 -6.10 -7.54
CA ALA A 161 3.29 -5.50 -6.59
C ALA A 161 3.20 -3.97 -6.79
N PHE A 162 4.31 -3.27 -7.01
CA PHE A 162 4.29 -1.84 -7.33
C PHE A 162 3.60 -1.55 -8.67
N ASP A 163 3.84 -2.36 -9.71
CA ASP A 163 3.17 -2.25 -11.00
C ASP A 163 1.66 -2.41 -10.84
N TRP A 164 1.22 -3.32 -9.97
CA TRP A 164 -0.18 -3.47 -9.61
C TRP A 164 -0.76 -2.23 -8.92
N PHE A 165 -0.04 -1.66 -7.94
CA PHE A 165 -0.44 -0.37 -7.36
C PHE A 165 -0.58 0.71 -8.44
N VAL A 166 0.40 0.84 -9.36
CA VAL A 166 0.34 1.83 -10.44
C VAL A 166 -0.86 1.61 -11.36
N GLN A 167 -1.20 0.36 -11.68
CA GLN A 167 -2.40 0.03 -12.47
C GLN A 167 -3.71 0.38 -11.78
N CYS A 168 -3.73 0.38 -10.44
CA CYS A 168 -4.90 0.76 -9.64
C CYS A 168 -5.05 2.28 -9.50
N LEU A 169 -4.08 3.09 -9.94
CA LEU A 169 -4.21 4.54 -9.87
C LEU A 169 -5.45 5.00 -10.65
N PRO A 170 -6.25 5.91 -10.09
CA PRO A 170 -7.36 6.50 -10.83
C PRO A 170 -6.80 7.23 -12.06
N ALA A 171 -7.51 7.13 -13.19
CA ALA A 171 -7.17 7.91 -14.38
C ALA A 171 -7.10 9.39 -13.99
N ARG A 172 -6.00 10.08 -14.33
CA ARG A 172 -5.86 11.51 -14.06
C ARG A 172 -7.01 12.24 -14.74
N ARG A 173 -7.91 12.81 -13.94
CA ARG A 173 -8.87 13.78 -14.47
C ARG A 173 -8.07 15.03 -14.80
N GLU A 174 -7.97 15.38 -16.08
CA GLU A 174 -7.46 16.68 -16.50
C GLU A 174 -8.28 17.74 -15.76
N GLN A 175 -7.61 18.54 -14.93
CA GLN A 175 -8.23 19.72 -14.35
C GLN A 175 -8.49 20.69 -15.50
N ALA A 176 -9.75 20.81 -15.91
CA ALA A 176 -10.19 21.95 -16.72
C ALA A 176 -9.91 23.20 -15.89
N ALA A 177 -8.92 23.98 -16.33
CA ALA A 177 -8.64 25.32 -15.84
C ALA A 177 -9.76 26.30 -16.25
#